data_AF-A0A2H5YFJ3-F1
#
_entry.id   AF-A0A2H5YFJ3-F1
#
_cell.length_a   1.000
_cell.length_b   1.000
_cell.length_c   1.000
_cell.angle_alpha   90.00
_cell.angle_beta   90.00
_cell.angle_gamma   90.00
#
_symmetry.space_group_name_H-M   'P 1'
#
loop_
_entity.id
_entity.type
_entity.pdbx_description
1 polymer ?
#
loop_
_entity_poly.entity_id
_entity_poly.type
_entity_poly.pdbx_seq_one_letter_code
_entity_poly.pdbx_strand_id
1 'polypeptide(L)' 'MEPIVRYSLCPDCDACPEVAIYPDRVLIGEEGNQVRLTPAEWERLVTAVRGGELGPAVADPCCPDCPPDCC' A
#
# COMPACT_ATOMS: atom_id res chain seq x y z
N MET A 1 6.05 -19.89 7.42
CA MET A 1 5.88 -19.98 5.95
C MET A 1 6.46 -18.71 5.38
N GLU A 2 7.40 -18.81 4.45
CA GLU A 2 8.08 -17.65 3.84
C GLU A 2 7.35 -17.21 2.56
N PRO A 3 7.41 -15.92 2.20
CA PRO A 3 6.82 -15.44 0.95
C PRO A 3 7.62 -15.95 -0.26
N ILE A 4 6.91 -16.16 -1.36
CA ILE A 4 7.51 -16.48 -2.67
C ILE A 4 8.33 -15.27 -3.15
N VAL A 5 7.78 -14.08 -2.96
CA VAL A 5 8.39 -12.81 -3.34
C VAL A 5 8.09 -11.76 -2.27
N ARG A 6 9.09 -10.95 -1.95
CA ARG A 6 9.00 -9.84 -0.99
C ARG A 6 9.58 -8.58 -1.60
N TYR A 7 8.80 -7.50 -1.58
CA TYR A 7 9.22 -6.17 -2.03
C TYR A 7 9.20 -5.20 -0.86
N SER A 8 10.32 -4.53 -0.61
CA SER A 8 10.36 -3.34 0.26
C SER A 8 9.85 -2.13 -0.52
N LEU A 9 8.99 -1.31 0.09
CA LEU A 9 8.47 -0.10 -0.53
C LEU A 9 9.26 1.18 -0.19
N CYS A 10 10.36 1.08 0.56
CA CYS A 10 11.24 2.23 0.79
C CYS A 10 12.73 1.88 0.62
N PRO A 11 13.57 2.87 0.25
CA PRO A 11 14.98 2.65 -0.05
C PRO A 11 15.90 2.46 1.17
N ASP A 12 15.62 3.09 2.32
CA ASP A 12 16.46 2.99 3.54
C ASP A 12 15.64 3.30 4.81
N CYS A 13 14.92 2.32 5.36
CA CYS A 13 14.28 2.44 6.68
C CYS A 13 14.07 1.06 7.32
N ASP A 14 14.21 0.97 8.65
CA ASP A 14 14.02 -0.28 9.40
C ASP A 14 12.54 -0.71 9.51
N ALA A 15 11.60 0.20 9.28
CA ALA A 15 10.15 -0.05 9.29
C ALA A 15 9.52 0.28 7.93
N CYS A 16 10.01 -0.37 6.86
CA CYS A 16 9.42 -0.19 5.54
C CYS A 16 8.10 -0.98 5.42
N PRO A 17 7.03 -0.35 4.93
CA PRO A 17 5.91 -1.09 4.38
C PRO A 17 6.39 -2.03 3.29
N GLU A 18 5.79 -3.21 3.21
CA GLU A 18 6.19 -4.23 2.26
C GLU A 18 5.02 -4.84 1.52
N VAL A 19 5.34 -5.48 0.40
CA VAL A 19 4.42 -6.40 -0.30
C VAL A 19 5.01 -7.80 -0.25
N ALA A 20 4.33 -8.71 0.46
CA ALA A 20 4.74 -10.11 0.59
C ALA A 20 3.72 -11.02 -0.11
N ILE A 21 4.17 -11.75 -1.13
CA ILE A 21 3.32 -12.61 -1.97
C ILE A 21 3.49 -14.08 -1.53
N TYR A 22 2.38 -14.72 -1.21
CA TYR A 22 2.27 -16.14 -0.86
C TYR A 22 1.40 -16.87 -1.90
N PRO A 23 1.38 -18.21 -1.93
CA PRO A 23 0.53 -18.96 -2.86
C PRO A 23 -0.96 -18.65 -2.73
N ASP A 24 -1.41 -18.36 -1.51
CA ASP A 24 -2.82 -18.22 -1.14
C ASP A 24 -3.24 -16.78 -0.78
N ARG A 25 -2.29 -15.84 -0.69
CA ARG A 25 -2.55 -14.47 -0.21
C ARG A 25 -1.44 -13.49 -0.55
N VAL A 26 -1.77 -12.21 -0.48
CA VAL A 26 -0.81 -11.10 -0.50
C VAL A 26 -0.97 -10.30 0.78
N LEU A 27 0.15 -9.95 1.42
CA LEU A 27 0.19 -9.01 2.55
C LEU A 27 0.78 -7.69 2.07
N ILE A 28 0.16 -6.58 2.47
CA ILE A 28 0.65 -5.23 2.17
C ILE A 28 0.67 -4.42 3.47
N GLY A 29 1.78 -3.76 3.77
CA GLY A 29 1.91 -2.85 4.91
C GLY A 29 3.09 -3.17 5.82
N GLU A 30 3.10 -2.59 7.01
CA GLU A 30 4.15 -2.71 8.03
C GLU A 30 3.68 -3.58 9.21
N GLU A 31 4.60 -4.06 10.04
CA GLU A 31 4.24 -4.87 11.21
C GLU A 31 3.22 -4.13 12.10
N GLY A 32 2.13 -4.81 12.46
CA GLY A 32 1.02 -4.21 13.23
C GLY A 32 -0.02 -3.45 12.39
N ASN A 33 0.27 -3.15 11.12
CA ASN A 33 -0.64 -2.48 10.20
C ASN A 33 -0.55 -3.10 8.77
N GLN A 34 -0.95 -4.37 8.67
CA GLN A 34 -0.97 -5.11 7.40
C GLN A 34 -2.39 -5.42 6.96
N VAL A 35 -2.66 -5.21 5.67
CA VAL A 35 -3.85 -5.76 5.02
C VAL A 35 -3.53 -7.11 4.40
N ARG A 36 -4.45 -8.06 4.52
CA ARG A 36 -4.38 -9.36 3.86
C ARG A 36 -5.39 -9.42 2.72
N LEU A 37 -4.89 -9.73 1.53
CA LEU A 37 -5.69 -9.90 0.31
C LEU A 37 -5.63 -11.35 -0.15
N THR A 38 -6.75 -11.88 -0.59
CA THR A 38 -6.82 -13.10 -1.41
C THR A 38 -6.26 -12.82 -2.81
N PRO A 39 -5.94 -13.86 -3.61
CA PRO A 39 -5.43 -13.67 -4.97
C PRO A 39 -6.41 -12.87 -5.86
N ALA A 40 -7.71 -13.08 -5.70
CA ALA A 40 -8.74 -12.36 -6.45
C ALA A 40 -8.83 -10.88 -6.03
N GLU A 41 -8.68 -10.56 -4.75
CA GLU A 41 -8.65 -9.17 -4.27
C GLU A 41 -7.39 -8.45 -4.73
N TRP A 42 -6.25 -9.14 -4.73
CA TRP A 42 -5.01 -8.63 -5.27
C TRP A 42 -5.13 -8.33 -6.77
N GLU A 43 -5.71 -9.24 -7.57
CA GLU A 43 -5.93 -9.02 -9.00
C GLU A 43 -6.83 -7.82 -9.27
N ARG A 44 -7.90 -7.65 -8.48
CA ARG A 44 -8.76 -6.46 -8.55
C ARG A 44 -7.99 -5.19 -8.23
N LEU A 45 -7.18 -5.20 -7.17
CA LEU A 45 -6.35 -4.05 -6.79
C LEU A 45 -5.38 -3.68 -7.93
N VAL A 46 -4.66 -4.66 -8.49
CA VAL A 46 -3.73 -4.44 -9.60
C VAL A 46 -4.45 -3.90 -10.83
N THR A 47 -5.63 -4.42 -11.14
CA THR A 47 -6.46 -3.94 -12.25
C THR A 47 -6.85 -2.48 -12.03
N ALA A 48 -7.34 -2.13 -10.84
CA ALA A 48 -7.73 -0.76 -10.50
C ALA A 48 -6.55 0.22 -10.57
N VAL A 49 -5.36 -0.18 -10.07
CA VAL A 49 -4.12 0.62 -10.22
C VAL A 49 -3.80 0.87 -11.69
N ARG A 50 -3.79 -0.20 -12.50
CA ARG A 50 -3.44 -0.10 -13.93
C ARG A 50 -4.48 0.64 -14.76
N GLY A 51 -5.75 0.57 -14.36
CA GLY A 51 -6.85 1.30 -14.95
C GLY A 51 -6.89 2.78 -14.57
N GLY A 52 -6.07 3.21 -13.60
CA GLY A 52 -6.09 4.58 -13.07
C GLY A 52 -7.31 4.88 -12.19
N GLU A 53 -7.99 3.85 -11.69
CA GLU A 53 -9.17 3.98 -10.81
C GLU A 53 -8.76 4.39 -9.39
N LEU A 54 -7.54 4.04 -8.99
CA LEU A 54 -6.92 4.52 -7.77
C LEU A 54 -6.18 5.83 -8.08
N GLY A 55 -6.90 6.94 -7.95
CA GLY A 55 -6.31 8.27 -8.02
C GLY A 55 -5.33 8.55 -6.87
N PRO A 56 -4.63 9.70 -6.89
CA PRO A 56 -3.89 10.13 -5.71
C PRO A 56 -4.83 10.12 -4.51
N ALA A 57 -4.33 9.71 -3.34
CA ALA A 57 -4.99 10.11 -2.10
C ALA A 57 -5.13 11.62 -2.22
N VAL A 58 -6.36 12.12 -2.29
CA VAL A 58 -6.59 13.56 -2.24
C VAL A 58 -6.03 13.99 -0.89
N ALA A 59 -4.78 14.47 -0.90
CA ALA A 59 -4.36 15.40 0.11
C ALA A 59 -5.36 16.52 -0.05
N ASP A 60 -6.33 16.56 0.86
CA ASP A 60 -7.21 17.71 0.96
C ASP A 60 -6.26 18.92 1.00
N PRO A 61 -6.33 19.85 0.03
CA PRO A 61 -5.44 20.98 -0.01
C PRO A 61 -5.53 21.82 1.28
N CYS A 62 -6.59 21.63 2.09
CA CYS A 62 -6.74 22.21 3.41
C CYS A 62 -6.85 21.13 4.51
N CYS A 63 -5.91 20.17 4.53
CA CYS A 63 -5.73 19.20 5.62
C CYS A 63 -5.86 19.89 7.01
N PRO A 64 -6.57 19.27 7.98
CA PRO A 64 -6.89 19.90 9.27
C PRO A 64 -5.68 20.24 10.16
N ASP A 65 -4.49 19.75 9.82
CA ASP A 65 -3.22 19.99 10.52
C ASP A 65 -2.20 20.82 9.71
N CYS A 66 -2.62 21.44 8.61
CA CYS A 66 -1.73 22.30 7.82
C CYS A 66 -1.62 23.71 8.44
N PRO A 67 -0.42 24.31 8.53
CA PRO A 67 -0.27 25.70 8.96
C PRO A 67 -1.05 26.66 8.04
N PRO A 68 -1.45 27.84 8.55
CA PRO A 68 -2.46 28.72 7.94
C PRO A 68 -2.10 29.34 6.58
N ASP A 69 -0.93 29.04 6.01
CA ASP A 69 -0.45 29.59 4.73
C ASP A 69 -0.47 28.55 3.58
N CYS A 70 -1.09 27.40 3.78
CA CYS A 70 -1.24 26.37 2.75
C CYS A 70 -2.70 26.19 2.33
N CYS A 71 -3.36 27.28 1.94
CA CYS A 71 -4.38 27.38 0.89
C CYS A 71 -4.19 28.77 0.23
#